data_AF-A0A397HV74-F1
#
_entry.id   AF-A0A397HV74-F1
#
_cell.length_a   1.000
_cell.length_b   1.000
_cell.length_c   1.000
_cell.angle_alpha   90.00
_cell.angle_beta   90.00
_cell.angle_gamma   90.00
#
_symmetry.space_group_name_H-M   'P 1'
#
loop_
_entity.id
_entity.type
_entity.pdbx_description
1 polymer ?
#
loop_
_entity_poly.entity_id
_entity_poly.type
_entity_poly.pdbx_seq_one_letter_code
_entity_poly.pdbx_strand_id
1 'polypeptide(L)'
;MHGTALALLTALSASLVLAQGYSEECSDIYLNESWLVATCPKDDGNDSITSSVYLPNKIANSNAVLEWAIDGAYWNSCKDCSLTNSGSTLQCSCKGSASPYSTTTLNLGKALRQVLFYPSDIFAEEHIANYDGHLLSNLTGAITSVPADSSYSVPSDFEVELEVSTQNNSCAIYGGTITLNRPTSCFYLNLGVDYSWACGNSVNNQGWEIIGFSDEDCTSDPVATFTQDNQGTCLTFSTGVKGFSVTPLWNAD
;
A
#
# COMPACT_ATOMS: atom_id res chain seq x y z
N MET A 1 61.22 1.61 -16.16
CA MET A 1 59.81 1.37 -16.51
C MET A 1 58.98 1.94 -15.37
N HIS A 2 58.47 3.16 -15.53
CA HIS A 2 57.60 3.82 -14.55
C HIS A 2 56.18 3.76 -15.11
N GLY A 3 55.35 2.90 -14.52
CA GLY A 3 53.92 2.78 -14.85
C GLY A 3 53.12 3.76 -14.02
N THR A 4 52.46 4.70 -14.69
CA THR A 4 51.55 5.67 -14.07
C THR A 4 50.17 5.03 -13.97
N ALA A 5 49.71 4.75 -12.76
CA ALA A 5 48.34 4.30 -12.51
C ALA A 5 47.40 5.51 -12.45
N LEU A 6 46.48 5.60 -13.41
CA LEU A 6 45.35 6.54 -13.37
C LEU A 6 44.24 5.91 -12.51
N ALA A 7 43.93 6.50 -11.37
CA ALA A 7 42.74 6.15 -10.60
C ALA A 7 41.54 6.92 -11.17
N LEU A 8 40.56 6.18 -11.73
CA LEU A 8 39.28 6.72 -12.17
C LEU A 8 38.39 6.91 -10.93
N LEU A 9 38.12 8.16 -10.53
CA LEU A 9 37.04 8.46 -9.58
C LEU A 9 35.71 8.43 -10.34
N THR A 10 34.91 7.38 -10.14
CA THR A 10 33.50 7.38 -10.51
C THR A 10 32.75 8.20 -9.47
N ALA A 11 32.37 9.44 -9.83
CA ALA A 11 31.41 10.21 -9.05
C ALA A 11 30.06 9.51 -9.15
N LEU A 12 29.60 8.86 -8.08
CA LEU A 12 28.21 8.47 -7.92
C LEU A 12 27.39 9.75 -7.76
N SER A 13 26.85 10.26 -8.87
CA SER A 13 25.78 11.24 -8.86
C SER A 13 24.54 10.56 -8.29
N ALA A 14 24.31 10.72 -6.98
CA ALA A 14 23.02 10.42 -6.38
C ALA A 14 22.03 11.45 -6.93
N SER A 15 21.14 11.01 -7.82
CA SER A 15 19.98 11.80 -8.21
C SER A 15 19.15 12.05 -6.96
N LEU A 16 19.18 13.28 -6.46
CA LEU A 16 18.26 13.72 -5.42
C LEU A 16 16.88 13.81 -6.08
N VAL A 17 16.02 12.82 -5.81
CA VAL A 17 14.62 12.86 -6.23
C VAL A 17 13.96 13.97 -5.43
N LEU A 18 13.61 15.07 -6.10
CA LEU A 18 12.95 16.21 -5.48
C LEU A 18 11.47 15.85 -5.31
N ALA A 19 11.09 15.47 -4.10
CA ALA A 19 9.70 15.29 -3.73
C ALA A 19 8.96 16.63 -3.88
N GLN A 20 7.93 16.66 -4.71
CA GLN A 20 7.02 17.79 -4.84
C GLN A 20 5.64 17.40 -4.29
N GLY A 21 4.85 18.39 -3.91
CA GLY A 21 3.54 18.15 -3.31
C GLY A 21 2.59 17.46 -4.27
N TYR A 22 2.17 16.23 -3.94
CA TYR A 22 1.38 15.41 -4.86
C TYR A 22 0.04 16.08 -5.19
N SER A 23 -0.52 16.81 -4.23
CA SER A 23 -1.82 17.45 -4.38
C SER A 23 -1.85 18.61 -5.37
N GLU A 24 -0.69 19.19 -5.70
CA GLU A 24 -0.55 20.28 -6.67
C GLU A 24 -0.21 19.77 -8.08
N GLU A 25 0.45 18.62 -8.19
CA GLU A 25 0.97 18.08 -9.46
C GLU A 25 0.14 16.94 -10.05
N CYS A 26 -0.48 16.13 -9.19
CA CYS A 26 -1.20 14.94 -9.62
C CYS A 26 -2.65 15.27 -9.99
N SER A 27 -3.22 14.49 -10.90
CA SER A 27 -4.63 14.51 -11.27
C SER A 27 -5.38 13.30 -10.70
N ASP A 28 -6.71 13.31 -10.85
CA ASP A 28 -7.58 12.19 -10.51
C ASP A 28 -7.37 11.68 -9.07
N ILE A 29 -7.23 12.61 -8.12
CA ILE A 29 -6.99 12.29 -6.72
C ILE A 29 -8.30 11.85 -6.08
N TYR A 30 -8.36 10.62 -5.58
CA TYR A 30 -9.51 10.10 -4.85
C TYR A 30 -9.12 9.18 -3.71
N LEU A 31 -10.10 8.90 -2.84
CA LEU A 31 -10.00 7.92 -1.76
C LEU A 31 -10.97 6.78 -2.05
N ASN A 32 -10.47 5.56 -2.12
CA ASN A 32 -11.28 4.35 -2.26
C ASN A 32 -10.82 3.31 -1.24
N GLU A 33 -11.71 2.81 -0.38
CA GLU A 33 -11.37 1.79 0.63
C GLU A 33 -10.14 2.10 1.52
N SER A 34 -9.92 3.38 1.83
CA SER A 34 -8.75 3.90 2.55
C SER A 34 -7.43 3.94 1.75
N TRP A 35 -7.48 3.66 0.46
CA TRP A 35 -6.40 3.92 -0.50
C TRP A 35 -6.52 5.34 -1.04
N LEU A 36 -5.47 6.14 -0.85
CA LEU A 36 -5.29 7.37 -1.60
C LEU A 36 -4.77 6.98 -2.98
N VAL A 37 -5.47 7.36 -4.04
CA VAL A 37 -5.06 7.11 -5.42
C VAL A 37 -4.89 8.45 -6.13
N ALA A 38 -3.85 8.58 -6.96
CA ALA A 38 -3.69 9.70 -7.86
C ALA A 38 -2.92 9.28 -9.12
N THR A 39 -3.07 10.07 -10.17
CA THR A 39 -2.26 9.98 -11.39
C THR A 39 -1.25 11.11 -11.40
N CYS A 40 0.03 10.78 -11.26
CA CYS A 40 1.10 11.76 -11.11
C CYS A 40 2.02 11.79 -12.34
N PRO A 41 2.50 12.97 -12.75
CA PRO A 41 3.47 13.08 -13.85
C PRO A 41 4.83 12.53 -13.43
N LYS A 42 5.53 11.91 -14.38
CA LYS A 42 6.95 11.57 -14.26
C LYS A 42 7.83 12.81 -14.35
N ASP A 43 9.07 12.69 -13.87
CA ASP A 43 10.06 13.77 -13.91
C ASP A 43 10.45 14.16 -15.35
N ASP A 44 10.27 13.25 -16.31
CA ASP A 44 10.50 13.51 -17.73
C ASP A 44 9.41 14.37 -18.39
N GLY A 45 8.28 14.58 -17.70
CA GLY A 45 7.14 15.38 -18.12
C GLY A 45 6.34 14.83 -19.31
N ASN A 46 6.65 13.63 -19.80
CA ASN A 46 6.00 13.06 -20.99
C ASN A 46 5.02 11.92 -20.68
N ASP A 47 5.05 11.40 -19.46
CA ASP A 47 4.20 10.29 -19.04
C ASP A 47 3.65 10.53 -17.63
N SER A 48 2.65 9.72 -17.26
CA SER A 48 2.10 9.71 -15.90
C SER A 48 1.86 8.30 -15.41
N ILE A 49 1.88 8.14 -14.09
CA ILE A 49 1.62 6.87 -13.41
C ILE A 49 0.44 7.06 -12.47
N THR A 50 -0.55 6.18 -12.56
CA THR A 50 -1.54 6.02 -11.50
C THR A 50 -0.97 5.10 -10.43
N SER A 51 -0.89 5.60 -9.21
CA SER A 51 -0.34 4.89 -8.04
C SER A 51 -1.19 5.13 -6.80
N SER A 52 -0.92 4.40 -5.72
CA SER A 52 -1.73 4.47 -4.51
C SER A 52 -0.96 4.31 -3.21
N VAL A 53 -1.46 4.91 -2.13
CA VAL A 53 -0.93 4.75 -0.76
C VAL A 53 -2.02 4.22 0.16
N TYR A 54 -1.71 3.15 0.90
CA TYR A 54 -2.64 2.58 1.88
C TYR A 54 -2.64 3.39 3.19
N LEU A 55 -3.52 4.37 3.32
CA LEU A 55 -3.51 5.30 4.46
C LEU A 55 -3.58 4.66 5.87
N PRO A 56 -4.27 3.52 6.09
CA PRO A 56 -4.30 2.87 7.39
C PRO A 56 -2.95 2.47 7.99
N ASN A 57 -1.92 2.22 7.18
CA ASN A 57 -0.58 1.93 7.70
C ASN A 57 0.25 3.21 7.97
N LYS A 58 -0.28 4.40 7.63
CA LYS A 58 0.39 5.70 7.82
C LYS A 58 -0.30 6.61 8.83
N ILE A 59 -1.55 6.35 9.19
CA ILE A 59 -2.38 7.29 9.99
C ILE A 59 -3.01 6.56 11.18
N ALA A 60 -2.91 7.17 12.37
CA ALA A 60 -3.61 6.77 13.59
C ALA A 60 -4.73 7.75 13.95
N ASN A 61 -5.63 7.28 14.81
CA ASN A 61 -6.56 8.13 15.55
C ASN A 61 -6.14 8.19 17.02
N SER A 62 -5.66 9.35 17.46
CA SER A 62 -5.29 9.63 18.84
C SER A 62 -6.36 10.52 19.48
N ASN A 63 -7.30 9.89 20.19
CA ASN A 63 -8.39 10.57 20.90
C ASN A 63 -9.20 11.55 20.02
N ALA A 64 -9.67 11.06 18.86
CA ALA A 64 -10.37 11.81 17.82
C ALA A 64 -9.54 12.86 17.05
N VAL A 65 -8.22 12.73 17.09
CA VAL A 65 -7.29 13.51 16.27
C VAL A 65 -6.57 12.56 15.31
N LEU A 66 -6.65 12.83 14.01
CA LEU A 66 -5.85 12.11 13.03
C LEU A 66 -4.41 12.58 13.11
N GLU A 67 -3.47 11.65 13.17
CA GLU A 67 -2.03 11.93 13.20
C GLU A 67 -1.27 10.88 12.39
N TRP A 68 -0.09 11.27 11.88
CA TRP A 68 0.81 10.34 11.21
C TRP A 68 1.38 9.34 12.20
N ALA A 69 1.26 8.06 11.90
CA ALA A 69 1.78 6.97 12.70
C ALA A 69 1.93 5.70 11.86
N ILE A 70 3.08 5.06 11.96
CA ILE A 70 3.33 3.73 11.37
C ILE A 70 2.33 2.74 11.96
N ASP A 71 1.65 1.98 11.11
CA ASP A 71 0.63 0.99 11.48
C ASP A 71 -0.51 1.57 12.33
N GLY A 72 -0.85 2.85 12.11
CA GLY A 72 -1.78 3.59 12.97
C GLY A 72 -3.23 3.08 12.94
N ALA A 73 -3.65 2.43 11.86
CA ALA A 73 -4.94 1.77 11.68
C ALA A 73 -6.16 2.63 12.06
N TYR A 74 -6.16 3.92 11.70
CA TYR A 74 -7.20 4.88 12.07
C TYR A 74 -8.64 4.39 11.76
N TRP A 75 -8.82 3.65 10.66
CA TRP A 75 -10.10 3.11 10.19
C TRP A 75 -10.84 2.25 11.24
N ASN A 76 -10.12 1.62 12.19
CA ASN A 76 -10.74 0.85 13.29
C ASN A 76 -11.61 1.71 14.21
N SER A 77 -11.41 3.03 14.20
CA SER A 77 -12.04 3.97 15.13
C SER A 77 -12.56 5.25 14.45
N CYS A 78 -12.46 5.32 13.12
CA CYS A 78 -12.92 6.42 12.29
C CYS A 78 -13.86 5.91 11.20
N LYS A 79 -14.74 6.77 10.73
CA LYS A 79 -15.71 6.49 9.67
C LYS A 79 -15.99 7.76 8.87
N ASP A 80 -16.78 7.62 7.81
CA ASP A 80 -17.24 8.73 6.98
C ASP A 80 -16.06 9.58 6.46
N CYS A 81 -14.99 8.90 6.06
CA CYS A 81 -13.77 9.53 5.60
C CYS A 81 -13.88 9.98 4.15
N SER A 82 -13.39 11.18 3.86
CA SER A 82 -13.36 11.76 2.51
C SER A 82 -12.17 12.68 2.34
N LEU A 83 -11.77 12.90 1.09
CA LEU A 83 -10.77 13.91 0.76
C LEU A 83 -11.45 15.27 0.54
N THR A 84 -10.79 16.30 1.03
CA THR A 84 -11.15 17.71 0.87
C THR A 84 -9.94 18.47 0.33
N ASN A 85 -10.12 19.75 -0.03
CA ASN A 85 -9.04 20.62 -0.54
C ASN A 85 -8.29 19.99 -1.72
N SER A 86 -9.02 19.61 -2.76
CA SER A 86 -8.49 18.99 -3.98
C SER A 86 -7.66 17.72 -3.74
N GLY A 87 -7.97 16.94 -2.69
CA GLY A 87 -7.28 15.69 -2.41
C GLY A 87 -6.19 15.79 -1.34
N SER A 88 -5.80 17.00 -0.93
CA SER A 88 -4.70 17.22 0.02
C SER A 88 -5.07 16.98 1.49
N THR A 89 -6.35 16.96 1.85
CA THR A 89 -6.78 16.88 3.26
C THR A 89 -7.76 15.72 3.49
N LEU A 90 -7.35 14.73 4.28
CA LEU A 90 -8.22 13.67 4.77
C LEU A 90 -9.11 14.23 5.89
N GLN A 91 -10.41 14.15 5.71
CA GLN A 91 -11.40 14.46 6.74
C GLN A 91 -12.12 13.18 7.15
N CYS A 92 -12.19 12.91 8.46
CA CYS A 92 -12.90 11.75 8.99
C CYS A 92 -13.71 12.13 10.23
N SER A 93 -14.68 11.28 10.56
CA SER A 93 -15.37 11.28 11.86
C SER A 93 -14.72 10.21 12.73
N CYS A 94 -14.03 10.60 13.81
CA CYS A 94 -13.22 9.70 14.62
C CYS A 94 -13.70 9.64 16.08
N LYS A 95 -13.64 8.45 16.68
CA LYS A 95 -14.05 8.20 18.06
C LYS A 95 -12.98 8.68 19.04
N GLY A 96 -13.38 9.46 20.04
CA GLY A 96 -12.54 9.85 21.17
C GLY A 96 -12.73 8.96 22.40
N SER A 97 -11.89 9.14 23.41
CA SER A 97 -11.93 8.38 24.68
C SER A 97 -13.15 8.71 25.55
N ALA A 98 -13.64 9.96 25.49
CA ALA A 98 -14.66 10.48 26.40
C ALA A 98 -16.00 10.87 25.73
N SER A 99 -16.14 10.74 24.40
CA SER A 99 -17.24 11.38 23.66
C SER A 99 -17.58 10.64 22.37
N PRO A 100 -18.78 10.85 21.79
CA PRO A 100 -19.13 10.48 20.42
C PRO A 100 -18.08 10.89 19.39
N TYR A 101 -18.21 10.31 18.20
CA TYR A 101 -17.43 10.66 17.03
C TYR A 101 -17.37 12.18 16.80
N SER A 102 -16.18 12.71 16.55
CA SER A 102 -15.97 14.10 16.15
C SER A 102 -15.22 14.19 14.83
N THR A 103 -15.58 15.18 14.02
CA THR A 103 -14.88 15.47 12.77
C THR A 103 -13.46 15.97 13.06
N THR A 104 -12.50 15.40 12.36
CA THR A 104 -11.09 15.76 12.44
C THR A 104 -10.48 15.69 11.04
N THR A 105 -9.36 16.38 10.85
CA THR A 105 -8.71 16.52 9.55
C THR A 105 -7.21 16.32 9.67
N LEU A 106 -6.62 15.60 8.73
CA LEU A 106 -5.18 15.52 8.54
C LEU A 106 -4.85 16.04 7.14
N ASN A 107 -3.93 16.99 7.07
CA ASN A 107 -3.44 17.45 5.79
C ASN A 107 -2.36 16.46 5.31
N LEU A 108 -2.70 15.69 4.28
CA LEU A 108 -1.84 14.73 3.62
C LEU A 108 -0.75 15.44 2.80
N GLY A 109 -1.05 16.66 2.33
CA GLY A 109 -0.18 17.46 1.50
C GLY A 109 0.33 18.74 2.15
N LYS A 110 0.53 18.77 3.47
CA LYS A 110 1.03 19.99 4.10
C LYS A 110 2.50 20.18 3.76
N ALA A 111 2.77 21.05 2.80
CA ALA A 111 4.09 21.62 2.64
C ALA A 111 4.45 22.38 3.94
N LEU A 112 5.41 21.87 4.70
CA LEU A 112 5.99 22.64 5.79
C LEU A 112 6.73 23.81 5.14
N ARG A 113 6.08 24.98 5.10
CA ARG A 113 6.73 26.23 4.72
C ARG A 113 7.89 26.45 5.69
N GLN A 114 9.11 26.07 5.33
CA GLN A 114 10.28 26.42 6.10
C GLN A 114 10.39 27.95 6.07
N VAL A 115 10.00 28.61 7.16
CA VAL A 115 10.11 30.06 7.35
C VAL A 115 11.58 30.47 7.61
N LEU A 116 12.55 29.81 6.99
CA LEU A 116 13.97 30.06 7.19
C LEU A 116 14.65 30.44 5.86
N PHE A 117 14.53 31.72 5.53
CA PHE A 117 15.64 32.56 5.02
C PHE A 117 16.49 32.07 3.82
N TYR A 118 15.96 31.22 2.92
CA TYR A 118 16.56 30.94 1.60
C TYR A 118 15.49 31.00 0.50
N PRO A 119 15.68 31.77 -0.59
CA PRO A 119 14.66 32.05 -1.60
C PRO A 119 14.55 30.97 -2.70
N SER A 120 14.64 29.70 -2.32
CA SER A 120 14.32 28.58 -3.22
C SER A 120 13.20 27.79 -2.57
N ASP A 121 11.97 28.11 -2.97
CA ASP A 121 10.73 27.49 -2.50
C ASP A 121 10.74 25.98 -2.79
N ILE A 122 11.10 25.17 -1.79
CA ILE A 122 10.94 23.71 -1.83
C ILE A 122 9.66 23.38 -1.04
N PHE A 123 8.59 23.05 -1.77
CA PHE A 123 7.33 22.57 -1.21
C PHE A 123 7.44 21.05 -0.99
N ALA A 124 8.05 20.63 0.11
CA ALA A 124 8.06 19.23 0.50
C ALA A 124 6.83 18.95 1.37
N GLU A 125 5.92 18.11 0.88
CA GLU A 125 4.79 17.63 1.67
C GLU A 125 5.26 16.65 2.74
N GLU A 126 4.54 16.64 3.87
CA GLU A 126 5.07 16.11 5.12
C GLU A 126 5.49 14.65 4.99
N HIS A 127 4.58 13.79 4.50
CA HIS A 127 4.80 12.36 4.46
C HIS A 127 4.38 11.62 3.19
N ILE A 128 3.65 12.22 2.27
CA ILE A 128 3.29 11.63 0.97
C ILE A 128 3.61 12.65 -0.12
N ALA A 129 4.28 12.22 -1.18
CA ALA A 129 4.66 13.09 -2.29
C ALA A 129 4.74 12.32 -3.61
N ASN A 130 4.85 13.05 -4.72
CA ASN A 130 5.15 12.49 -6.04
C ASN A 130 6.66 12.26 -6.17
N TYR A 131 7.06 11.04 -6.52
CA TYR A 131 8.43 10.64 -6.83
C TYR A 131 8.46 9.97 -8.21
N ASP A 132 8.81 10.73 -9.26
CA ASP A 132 8.84 10.26 -10.64
C ASP A 132 7.54 9.50 -11.07
N GLY A 133 6.38 10.08 -10.73
CA GLY A 133 5.06 9.51 -11.01
C GLY A 133 4.51 8.58 -9.90
N HIS A 134 5.33 8.18 -8.93
CA HIS A 134 4.90 7.31 -7.84
C HIS A 134 4.50 8.12 -6.60
N LEU A 135 3.28 7.89 -6.09
CA LEU A 135 2.89 8.32 -4.75
C LEU A 135 3.60 7.45 -3.72
N LEU A 136 4.59 8.01 -3.02
CA LEU A 136 5.34 7.28 -1.98
C LEU A 136 5.30 8.02 -0.65
N SER A 137 5.42 7.26 0.44
CA SER A 137 5.46 7.78 1.79
C SER A 137 6.84 7.66 2.43
N ASN A 138 7.35 8.78 2.94
CA ASN A 138 8.64 8.84 3.65
C ASN A 138 8.51 8.53 5.17
N LEU A 139 7.35 8.06 5.64
CA LEU A 139 7.06 7.93 7.07
C LEU A 139 8.00 6.94 7.78
N THR A 140 8.50 5.93 7.07
CA THR A 140 9.47 4.93 7.58
C THR A 140 10.93 5.32 7.37
N GLY A 141 11.20 6.44 6.69
CA GLY A 141 12.53 6.92 6.36
C GLY A 141 12.56 7.67 5.02
N ALA A 142 13.71 8.27 4.72
CA ALA A 142 13.90 8.95 3.44
C ALA A 142 13.77 7.97 2.27
N ILE A 143 13.06 8.39 1.22
CA ILE A 143 13.01 7.64 -0.04
C ILE A 143 14.38 7.73 -0.71
N THR A 144 15.02 6.57 -0.87
CA THR A 144 16.37 6.47 -1.47
C THR A 144 16.35 5.91 -2.89
N SER A 145 15.22 5.33 -3.31
CA SER A 145 14.99 4.79 -4.64
C SER A 145 13.49 4.80 -4.94
N VAL A 146 13.14 5.14 -6.19
CA VAL A 146 11.78 4.96 -6.71
C VAL A 146 11.64 3.51 -7.21
N PRO A 147 10.55 2.80 -6.89
CA PRO A 147 10.28 1.47 -7.43
C PRO A 147 10.21 1.46 -8.96
N ALA A 148 10.37 0.27 -9.56
CA ALA A 148 10.12 0.11 -10.99
C ALA A 148 8.61 0.15 -11.28
N ASP A 149 8.25 0.71 -12.43
CA ASP A 149 6.86 0.77 -12.87
C ASP A 149 6.25 -0.63 -13.00
N SER A 150 5.08 -0.80 -12.40
CA SER A 150 4.27 -2.00 -12.57
C SER A 150 3.50 -1.98 -13.89
N SER A 151 3.34 -3.16 -14.50
CA SER A 151 2.41 -3.39 -15.61
C SER A 151 0.95 -3.56 -15.17
N TYR A 152 0.69 -3.74 -13.87
CA TYR A 152 -0.67 -3.88 -13.33
C TYR A 152 -1.27 -2.50 -13.06
N SER A 153 -2.49 -2.29 -13.56
CA SER A 153 -3.27 -1.08 -13.27
C SER A 153 -3.72 -1.06 -11.81
N VAL A 154 -3.89 0.14 -11.24
CA VAL A 154 -4.57 0.29 -9.95
C VAL A 154 -5.98 -0.32 -10.05
N PRO A 155 -6.37 -1.22 -9.13
CA PRO A 155 -7.69 -1.84 -9.14
C PRO A 155 -8.83 -0.82 -9.07
N SER A 156 -9.94 -1.11 -9.75
CA SER A 156 -11.18 -0.35 -9.58
C SER A 156 -11.89 -0.67 -8.26
N ASP A 157 -11.61 -1.87 -7.74
CA ASP A 157 -12.07 -2.43 -6.48
C ASP A 157 -10.86 -3.09 -5.81
N PHE A 158 -10.56 -2.70 -4.57
CA PHE A 158 -9.39 -3.20 -3.83
C PHE A 158 -9.70 -4.50 -3.08
N GLU A 159 -10.97 -4.92 -3.03
CA GLU A 159 -11.38 -6.16 -2.39
C GLU A 159 -11.08 -7.38 -3.28
N VAL A 160 -10.46 -8.40 -2.68
CA VAL A 160 -10.27 -9.73 -3.26
C VAL A 160 -10.79 -10.78 -2.27
N GLU A 161 -11.50 -11.76 -2.79
CA GLU A 161 -12.00 -12.89 -2.00
C GLU A 161 -11.17 -14.13 -2.29
N LEU A 162 -10.79 -14.86 -1.24
CA LEU A 162 -10.26 -16.22 -1.34
C LEU A 162 -11.33 -17.21 -0.92
N GLU A 163 -11.81 -17.98 -1.88
CA GLU A 163 -12.69 -19.11 -1.61
C GLU A 163 -11.83 -20.35 -1.32
N VAL A 164 -11.90 -20.87 -0.10
CA VAL A 164 -11.00 -21.93 0.39
C VAL A 164 -11.77 -23.13 0.90
N SER A 165 -11.14 -24.31 0.82
CA SER A 165 -11.71 -25.57 1.33
C SER A 165 -10.67 -26.34 2.13
N THR A 166 -11.09 -26.94 3.24
CA THR A 166 -10.27 -27.89 4.01
C THR A 166 -10.24 -29.29 3.39
N GLN A 167 -11.08 -29.53 2.37
CA GLN A 167 -11.14 -30.80 1.65
C GLN A 167 -10.40 -30.65 0.32
N ASN A 168 -9.55 -31.63 -0.02
CA ASN A 168 -8.95 -31.69 -1.37
C ASN A 168 -10.00 -32.20 -2.37
N ASN A 169 -10.92 -31.33 -2.75
CA ASN A 169 -12.08 -31.64 -3.59
C ASN A 169 -12.05 -30.89 -4.93
N SER A 170 -10.87 -30.39 -5.33
CA SER A 170 -10.70 -29.56 -6.54
C SER A 170 -11.67 -28.38 -6.59
N CYS A 171 -11.88 -27.72 -5.45
CA CYS A 171 -12.77 -26.57 -5.28
C CYS A 171 -14.23 -26.83 -5.69
N ALA A 172 -14.71 -28.08 -5.59
CA ALA A 172 -16.11 -28.38 -5.83
C ALA A 172 -17.04 -27.77 -4.76
N ILE A 173 -16.53 -27.61 -3.53
CA ILE A 173 -17.24 -27.03 -2.39
C ILE A 173 -16.23 -26.23 -1.56
N TYR A 174 -16.57 -24.98 -1.28
CA TYR A 174 -15.82 -24.11 -0.37
C TYR A 174 -16.33 -24.23 1.07
N GLY A 175 -15.39 -24.23 2.01
CA GLY A 175 -15.65 -24.22 3.44
C GLY A 175 -15.54 -22.84 4.08
N GLY A 176 -14.93 -21.88 3.37
CA GLY A 176 -14.80 -20.50 3.83
C GLY A 176 -14.50 -19.52 2.70
N THR A 177 -14.85 -18.26 2.94
CA THR A 177 -14.47 -17.12 2.10
C THR A 177 -13.68 -16.16 2.98
N ILE A 178 -12.51 -15.75 2.51
CA ILE A 178 -11.63 -14.80 3.19
C ILE A 178 -11.60 -13.54 2.34
N THR A 179 -12.11 -12.44 2.87
CA THR A 179 -12.05 -11.14 2.22
C THR A 179 -10.75 -10.43 2.61
N LEU A 180 -9.99 -9.98 1.62
CA LEU A 180 -8.72 -9.29 1.77
C LEU A 180 -8.77 -8.00 0.97
N ASN A 181 -8.32 -6.89 1.54
CA ASN A 181 -8.33 -5.58 0.86
C ASN A 181 -7.17 -4.68 1.31
N ARG A 182 -6.16 -5.27 1.95
CA ARG A 182 -5.03 -4.54 2.53
C ARG A 182 -3.73 -5.31 2.42
N PRO A 183 -2.58 -4.63 2.22
CA PRO A 183 -1.29 -5.27 2.26
C PRO A 183 -1.07 -5.90 3.64
N THR A 184 -0.68 -7.16 3.66
CA THR A 184 -0.47 -7.90 4.91
C THR A 184 0.71 -8.84 4.73
N SER A 185 1.74 -8.72 5.56
CA SER A 185 2.91 -9.60 5.51
C SER A 185 2.56 -11.04 5.85
N CYS A 186 1.70 -11.24 6.85
CA CYS A 186 1.15 -12.54 7.19
C CYS A 186 -0.23 -12.42 7.85
N PHE A 187 -1.20 -13.12 7.28
CA PHE A 187 -2.56 -13.26 7.75
C PHE A 187 -2.86 -14.73 8.00
N TYR A 188 -3.43 -15.05 9.16
CA TYR A 188 -3.97 -16.38 9.44
C TYR A 188 -5.29 -16.24 10.22
N LEU A 189 -6.11 -17.28 10.19
CA LEU A 189 -7.39 -17.33 10.89
C LEU A 189 -7.25 -18.08 12.20
N ASN A 190 -7.28 -17.39 13.33
CA ASN A 190 -7.31 -18.08 14.63
C ASN A 190 -8.70 -18.63 14.93
N LEU A 191 -8.93 -19.91 14.64
CA LEU A 191 -10.20 -20.61 14.89
C LEU A 191 -10.25 -21.33 16.25
N GLY A 192 -9.18 -21.28 17.04
CA GLY A 192 -9.05 -22.05 18.28
C GLY A 192 -8.96 -23.57 18.09
N VAL A 193 -8.83 -24.04 16.85
CA VAL A 193 -8.63 -25.43 16.45
C VAL A 193 -7.61 -25.50 15.32
N ASP A 194 -6.88 -26.62 15.20
CA ASP A 194 -5.94 -26.81 14.09
C ASP A 194 -6.72 -26.97 12.77
N TYR A 195 -6.27 -26.29 11.73
CA TYR A 195 -6.86 -26.31 10.41
C TYR A 195 -5.78 -26.21 9.34
N SER A 196 -6.13 -26.62 8.13
CA SER A 196 -5.36 -26.28 6.94
C SER A 196 -6.30 -26.30 5.74
N TRP A 197 -6.10 -25.36 4.83
CA TRP A 197 -6.77 -25.34 3.54
C TRP A 197 -6.07 -26.33 2.62
N ALA A 198 -6.83 -27.08 1.83
CA ALA A 198 -6.33 -28.08 0.89
C ALA A 198 -6.47 -27.62 -0.57
N CYS A 199 -7.37 -26.68 -0.84
CA CYS A 199 -7.47 -26.00 -2.12
C CYS A 199 -8.15 -24.64 -1.96
N GLY A 200 -8.03 -23.79 -2.98
CA GLY A 200 -8.78 -22.54 -3.05
C GLY A 200 -8.71 -21.88 -4.43
N ASN A 201 -9.49 -20.82 -4.59
CA ASN A 201 -9.40 -19.90 -5.73
C ASN A 201 -9.42 -18.46 -5.20
N SER A 202 -9.03 -17.50 -6.05
CA SER A 202 -9.33 -16.09 -5.82
C SER A 202 -10.44 -15.59 -6.75
N VAL A 203 -11.31 -14.72 -6.22
CA VAL A 203 -12.37 -14.00 -6.94
C VAL A 203 -12.12 -12.49 -6.82
N ASN A 204 -12.40 -11.75 -7.90
CA ASN A 204 -12.18 -10.30 -8.00
C ASN A 204 -10.73 -9.84 -7.75
N ASN A 205 -9.74 -10.70 -8.00
CA ASN A 205 -8.33 -10.35 -7.90
C ASN A 205 -7.88 -9.44 -9.07
N GLN A 206 -8.03 -8.12 -8.90
CA GLN A 206 -7.68 -7.11 -9.90
C GLN A 206 -6.23 -6.60 -9.84
N GLY A 207 -5.33 -7.30 -9.13
CA GLY A 207 -3.94 -6.87 -9.03
C GLY A 207 -3.23 -7.23 -7.72
N TRP A 208 -3.76 -8.17 -6.94
CA TRP A 208 -3.12 -8.67 -5.74
C TRP A 208 -2.28 -9.92 -6.04
N GLU A 209 -1.11 -10.00 -5.43
CA GLU A 209 -0.41 -11.26 -5.22
C GLU A 209 -0.73 -11.77 -3.82
N ILE A 210 -1.28 -12.98 -3.76
CA ILE A 210 -1.58 -13.66 -2.51
C ILE A 210 -0.77 -14.94 -2.46
N ILE A 211 0.13 -15.06 -1.50
CA ILE A 211 0.97 -16.25 -1.34
C ILE A 211 0.49 -17.04 -0.14
N GLY A 212 0.18 -18.33 -0.34
CA GLY A 212 -0.20 -19.26 0.72
C GLY A 212 1.01 -19.99 1.30
N PHE A 213 1.03 -20.12 2.63
CA PHE A 213 2.11 -20.75 3.42
C PHE A 213 1.58 -21.90 4.27
N SER A 214 2.42 -22.88 4.58
CA SER A 214 2.04 -24.05 5.38
C SER A 214 2.01 -23.84 6.90
N ASP A 215 2.52 -22.70 7.36
CA ASP A 215 2.59 -22.28 8.75
C ASP A 215 1.83 -20.95 8.98
N GLU A 216 1.53 -20.66 10.24
CA GLU A 216 0.78 -19.46 10.66
C GLU A 216 1.65 -18.19 10.68
N ASP A 217 2.99 -18.34 10.63
CA ASP A 217 3.95 -17.23 10.66
C ASP A 217 4.41 -16.80 9.25
N CYS A 218 3.92 -17.48 8.19
CA CYS A 218 4.28 -17.26 6.80
C CYS A 218 5.80 -17.35 6.53
N THR A 219 6.46 -18.31 7.17
CA THR A 219 7.92 -18.50 7.10
C THR A 219 8.36 -19.70 6.26
N SER A 220 7.45 -20.64 5.97
CA SER A 220 7.70 -21.78 5.08
C SER A 220 7.84 -21.37 3.62
N ASP A 221 8.23 -22.33 2.77
CA ASP A 221 8.23 -22.11 1.33
C ASP A 221 6.80 -21.84 0.82
N PRO A 222 6.63 -20.94 -0.16
CA PRO A 222 5.34 -20.71 -0.83
C PRO A 222 4.71 -22.01 -1.35
N VAL A 223 3.47 -22.24 -0.96
CA VAL A 223 2.69 -23.43 -1.36
C VAL A 223 1.77 -23.14 -2.54
N ALA A 224 1.22 -21.93 -2.58
CA ALA A 224 0.31 -21.47 -3.63
C ALA A 224 0.49 -19.98 -3.85
N THR A 225 0.20 -19.53 -5.08
CA THR A 225 0.22 -18.11 -5.43
C THR A 225 -1.02 -17.79 -6.24
N PHE A 226 -1.83 -16.85 -5.76
CA PHE A 226 -2.97 -16.29 -6.49
C PHE A 226 -2.59 -14.94 -7.06
N THR A 227 -2.92 -14.73 -8.32
CA THR A 227 -2.71 -13.48 -9.05
C THR A 227 -3.93 -13.22 -9.93
N GLN A 228 -3.97 -12.06 -10.58
CA GLN A 228 -4.99 -11.76 -11.58
C GLN A 228 -5.02 -12.80 -12.71
N ASP A 229 -3.85 -13.35 -13.10
CA ASP A 229 -3.73 -14.26 -14.25
C ASP A 229 -4.33 -15.64 -14.00
N ASN A 230 -4.50 -16.04 -12.74
CA ASN A 230 -5.09 -17.32 -12.35
C ASN A 230 -6.38 -17.17 -11.54
N GLN A 231 -6.99 -15.98 -11.53
CA GLN A 231 -8.29 -15.75 -10.91
C GLN A 231 -9.36 -16.73 -11.44
N GLY A 232 -10.21 -17.24 -10.54
CA GLY A 232 -11.25 -18.22 -10.88
C GLY A 232 -10.72 -19.62 -11.19
N THR A 233 -9.40 -19.83 -11.11
CA THR A 233 -8.79 -21.17 -11.25
C THR A 233 -8.64 -21.79 -9.87
N CYS A 234 -9.12 -23.03 -9.72
CA CYS A 234 -8.87 -23.80 -8.51
C CYS A 234 -7.41 -24.24 -8.42
N LEU A 235 -6.75 -23.88 -7.33
CA LEU A 235 -5.42 -24.37 -6.96
C LEU A 235 -5.57 -25.42 -5.86
N THR A 236 -5.01 -26.61 -6.07
CA THR A 236 -4.87 -27.63 -5.03
C THR A 236 -3.49 -27.54 -4.41
N PHE A 237 -3.42 -27.72 -3.08
CA PHE A 237 -2.19 -27.54 -2.34
C PHE A 237 -1.59 -28.90 -1.99
N SER A 238 -0.31 -29.09 -2.32
CA SER A 238 0.41 -30.33 -1.99
C SER A 238 0.63 -30.49 -0.48
N THR A 239 0.79 -29.35 0.20
CA THR A 239 0.83 -29.20 1.65
C THR A 239 -0.31 -28.26 2.05
N GLY A 240 -0.98 -28.50 3.17
CA GLY A 240 -2.09 -27.64 3.58
C GLY A 240 -1.62 -26.20 3.85
N VAL A 241 -2.42 -25.20 3.47
CA VAL A 241 -2.14 -23.77 3.68
C VAL A 241 -2.78 -23.30 4.99
N LYS A 242 -2.05 -22.52 5.79
CA LYS A 242 -2.50 -21.96 7.08
C LYS A 242 -2.45 -20.43 7.12
N GLY A 243 -1.41 -19.85 6.53
CA GLY A 243 -1.18 -18.41 6.45
C GLY A 243 -1.15 -17.89 5.01
N PHE A 244 -1.38 -16.59 4.86
CA PHE A 244 -1.37 -15.88 3.59
C PHE A 244 -0.59 -14.56 3.70
N SER A 245 0.27 -14.25 2.75
CA SER A 245 0.74 -12.86 2.53
C SER A 245 -0.06 -12.23 1.40
N VAL A 246 -0.23 -10.91 1.46
CA VAL A 246 -1.04 -10.13 0.51
C VAL A 246 -0.26 -8.90 0.11
N THR A 247 0.10 -8.80 -1.17
CA THR A 247 0.96 -7.74 -1.71
C THR A 247 0.32 -7.14 -2.96
N PRO A 248 0.23 -5.82 -3.08
CA PRO A 248 -0.24 -5.18 -4.31
C PRO A 248 0.79 -5.42 -5.44
N LEU A 249 0.31 -5.78 -6.63
CA LEU A 249 1.15 -5.89 -7.83
C LEU A 249 1.20 -4.59 -8.62
N TRP A 250 0.28 -3.64 -8.41
CA TRP A 250 0.28 -2.32 -9.05
C TRP A 250 1.26 -1.36 -8.35
N ASN A 251 1.38 -0.12 -8.85
CA ASN A 251 2.22 0.92 -8.24
C ASN A 251 1.64 1.36 -6.89
N ALA A 252 2.05 0.72 -5.80
CA ALA A 252 1.59 1.01 -4.44
C ALA A 252 2.77 1.23 -3.48
N ASP A 253 2.57 2.12 -2.50
CA ASP A 253 3.44 2.33 -1.33
C ASP A 253 3.04 1.49 -0.11
#